data_AF-A0A1G1CS41-F1
#
_entry.id   AF-A0A1G1CS41-F1
#
_cell.length_a   1.000
_cell.length_b   1.000
_cell.length_c   1.000
_cell.angle_alpha   90.00
_cell.angle_beta   90.00
_cell.angle_gamma   90.00
#
_symmetry.space_group_name_H-M   'P 1'
#
loop_
_entity.id
_entity.type
_entity.pdbx_description
1 polymer ?
#
loop_
_entity_poly.entity_id
_entity_poly.type
_entity_poly.pdbx_seq_one_letter_code
_entity_poly.pdbx_strand_id
1 'polypeptide(L)'
;MLTAQELKQLSQQSRIAPFSIIREYFQTLFLSYLSQHPYNSHFIFKGGTAIRLLYQGNRFSEDIDFTVVGLDEETAAEAISAVVTAMTRELSISLKPVKSLAGRCFKMTFTTPLHPQPIVIKIDLSFRDFLGKFDSAPIQTTYPILFNRLIFYYSKETILAEKIYAILGRTKGRDLYDIWFLLSMQTPLNRSLVEQKFTLLNQTYEPQKLIDRITSFPLNSFVTDLTPFVNDQDRARLAEIHHLITTSLPTRLL
;
A
#
# COMPACT_ATOMS: atom_id res chain seq x y z
N MET A 1 -4.99 6.24 22.20
CA MET A 1 -5.65 6.74 20.97
C MET A 1 -5.03 8.07 20.59
N LEU A 2 -4.95 8.37 19.29
CA LEU A 2 -4.43 9.65 18.78
C LEU A 2 -5.31 10.83 19.23
N THR A 3 -4.69 11.87 19.79
CA THR A 3 -5.34 13.10 20.24
C THR A 3 -5.25 14.22 19.20
N ALA A 4 -6.08 15.26 19.35
CA ALA A 4 -6.02 16.44 18.48
C ALA A 4 -4.68 17.20 18.59
N GLN A 5 -4.08 17.20 19.79
CA GLN A 5 -2.77 17.83 20.03
C GLN A 5 -1.65 17.05 19.32
N GLU A 6 -1.61 15.72 19.48
CA GLU A 6 -0.64 14.86 18.79
C GLU A 6 -0.79 14.96 17.27
N LEU A 7 -2.03 14.96 16.76
CA LEU A 7 -2.32 15.13 15.34
C LEU A 7 -1.77 16.46 14.81
N LYS A 8 -2.00 17.57 15.53
CA LYS A 8 -1.47 18.89 15.15
C LYS A 8 0.06 18.88 15.11
N GLN A 9 0.69 18.29 16.11
CA GLN A 9 2.14 18.18 16.19
C GLN A 9 2.72 17.34 15.03
N LEU A 10 2.15 16.15 14.78
CA LEU A 10 2.56 15.26 13.69
C LEU A 10 2.36 15.93 12.33
N SER A 11 1.26 16.65 12.13
CA SER A 11 0.98 17.38 10.88
C SER A 11 2.00 18.49 10.63
N GLN A 12 2.37 19.25 11.65
CA GLN A 12 3.38 20.30 11.54
C GLN A 12 4.78 19.74 11.27
N GLN A 13 5.19 18.69 12.00
CA GLN A 13 6.51 18.07 11.86
C GLN A 13 6.69 17.41 10.50
N SER A 14 5.67 16.68 10.04
CA SER A 14 5.72 15.94 8.79
C SER A 14 5.35 16.79 7.55
N ARG A 15 4.72 17.96 7.74
CA ARG A 15 4.20 18.83 6.68
C ARG A 15 3.22 18.09 5.76
N ILE A 16 2.33 17.33 6.38
CA ILE A 16 1.28 16.55 5.72
C ILE A 16 -0.07 16.93 6.29
N ALA A 17 -1.08 16.90 5.41
CA ALA A 17 -2.46 17.16 5.78
C ALA A 17 -2.93 16.23 6.91
N PRO A 18 -3.61 16.75 7.94
CA PRO A 18 -4.11 15.95 9.06
C PRO A 18 -4.90 14.71 8.63
N PHE A 19 -5.68 14.81 7.54
CA PHE A 19 -6.46 13.71 6.99
C PHE A 19 -5.61 12.48 6.62
N SER A 20 -4.43 12.67 6.01
CA SER A 20 -3.53 11.56 5.65
C SER A 20 -2.93 10.90 6.88
N ILE A 21 -2.62 11.69 7.92
CA ILE A 21 -2.09 11.19 9.19
C ILE A 21 -3.14 10.36 9.93
N ILE A 22 -4.38 10.85 10.01
CA ILE A 22 -5.48 10.10 10.65
C ILE A 22 -5.74 8.78 9.89
N ARG A 23 -5.67 8.82 8.55
CA ARG A 23 -5.83 7.62 7.73
C ARG A 23 -4.73 6.59 8.01
N GLU A 24 -3.46 7.01 8.00
CA GLU A 24 -2.33 6.12 8.29
C GLU A 24 -2.39 5.57 9.72
N TYR A 25 -2.83 6.38 10.68
CA TYR A 25 -3.13 5.93 12.05
C TYR A 25 -4.17 4.80 12.07
N PHE A 26 -5.31 4.97 11.39
CA PHE A 26 -6.34 3.93 11.35
C PHE A 26 -5.93 2.68 10.56
N GLN A 27 -5.12 2.83 9.51
CA GLN A 27 -4.53 1.69 8.79
C GLN A 27 -3.59 0.90 9.72
N THR A 28 -2.71 1.60 10.44
CA THR A 28 -1.78 1.00 11.40
C THR A 28 -2.54 0.31 12.55
N LEU A 29 -3.61 0.93 13.04
CA LEU A 29 -4.45 0.37 14.08
C LEU A 29 -5.16 -0.90 13.62
N PHE A 30 -5.74 -0.89 12.42
CA PHE A 30 -6.33 -2.08 11.83
C PHE A 30 -5.32 -3.23 11.70
N LEU A 31 -4.10 -2.94 11.23
CA LEU A 31 -3.03 -3.94 11.13
C LEU A 31 -2.60 -4.48 12.49
N SER A 32 -2.62 -3.66 13.55
CA SER A 32 -2.36 -4.10 14.92
C SER A 32 -3.42 -5.08 15.40
N TYR A 33 -4.70 -4.83 15.13
CA TYR A 33 -5.78 -5.76 15.47
C TYR A 33 -5.72 -7.04 14.63
N LEU A 34 -5.47 -6.94 13.31
CA LEU A 34 -5.31 -8.10 12.44
C LEU A 34 -4.15 -9.00 12.90
N SER A 35 -3.03 -8.39 13.34
CA SER A 35 -1.86 -9.13 13.84
C SER A 35 -2.14 -10.00 15.08
N GLN A 36 -3.24 -9.73 15.79
CA GLN A 36 -3.70 -10.47 16.96
C GLN A 36 -4.68 -11.59 16.59
N HIS A 37 -5.22 -11.57 15.37
CA HIS A 37 -6.20 -12.56 14.91
C HIS A 37 -5.52 -13.91 14.64
N PRO A 38 -6.16 -15.05 14.96
CA PRO A 38 -5.59 -16.39 14.72
C PRO A 38 -5.17 -16.63 13.26
N TYR A 39 -5.85 -16.00 12.31
CA TYR A 39 -5.56 -16.11 10.89
C TYR A 39 -4.53 -15.10 10.33
N ASN A 40 -3.85 -14.31 11.17
CA ASN A 40 -2.88 -13.30 10.72
C ASN A 40 -1.88 -13.81 9.66
N SER A 41 -1.33 -15.02 9.83
CA SER A 41 -0.36 -15.61 8.90
C SER A 41 -0.90 -15.92 7.51
N HIS A 42 -2.22 -15.88 7.32
CA HIS A 42 -2.87 -16.09 6.02
C HIS A 42 -3.05 -14.78 5.24
N PHE A 43 -2.82 -13.61 5.85
CA PHE A 43 -2.95 -12.30 5.21
C PHE A 43 -1.58 -11.69 4.92
N ILE A 44 -1.10 -11.87 3.69
CA ILE A 44 0.19 -11.34 3.26
C ILE A 44 0.01 -9.90 2.78
N PHE A 45 0.44 -8.95 3.60
CA PHE A 45 0.30 -7.51 3.36
C PHE A 45 1.18 -7.05 2.19
N LYS A 46 0.62 -6.20 1.32
CA LYS A 46 1.28 -5.76 0.09
C LYS A 46 0.87 -4.34 -0.32
N GLY A 47 1.27 -3.95 -1.54
CA GLY A 47 0.86 -2.70 -2.15
C GLY A 47 1.55 -1.46 -1.57
N GLY A 48 0.98 -0.29 -1.86
CA GLY A 48 1.60 1.01 -1.51
C GLY A 48 1.70 1.26 -0.02
N THR A 49 0.77 0.72 0.76
CA THR A 49 0.74 0.91 2.22
C THR A 49 1.77 0.03 2.90
N ALA A 50 2.07 -1.16 2.36
CA ALA A 50 3.22 -1.94 2.81
C ALA A 50 4.54 -1.21 2.55
N ILE A 51 4.71 -0.60 1.36
CA ILE A 51 5.88 0.24 1.07
C ILE A 51 6.01 1.37 2.09
N ARG A 52 4.91 2.07 2.37
CA ARG A 52 4.89 3.18 3.33
C ARG A 52 5.27 2.73 4.74
N LEU A 53 4.62 1.70 5.27
CA LEU A 53 4.74 1.33 6.69
C LEU A 53 5.96 0.46 7.01
N LEU A 54 6.38 -0.41 6.09
CA LEU A 54 7.44 -1.39 6.35
C LEU A 54 8.77 -1.02 5.71
N TYR A 55 8.73 -0.30 4.58
CA TYR A 55 9.92 0.14 3.87
C TYR A 55 10.12 1.66 3.94
N GLN A 56 9.41 2.34 4.85
CA GLN A 56 9.53 3.77 5.11
C GLN A 56 9.35 4.63 3.85
N GLY A 57 8.42 4.24 2.98
CA GLY A 57 8.08 4.97 1.76
C GLY A 57 7.75 6.44 2.02
N ASN A 58 8.19 7.33 1.13
CA ASN A 58 8.03 8.78 1.29
C ASN A 58 6.60 9.29 1.04
N ARG A 59 5.78 8.51 0.32
CA ARG A 59 4.39 8.87 0.02
C ARG A 59 3.39 8.10 0.89
N PHE A 60 2.31 8.76 1.27
CA PHE A 60 1.14 8.16 1.91
C PHE A 60 0.40 7.24 0.95
N SER A 61 -0.45 6.38 1.51
CA SER A 61 -1.27 5.44 0.75
C SER A 61 -2.66 5.32 1.37
N GLU A 62 -3.64 4.92 0.58
CA GLU A 62 -5.06 5.00 0.95
C GLU A 62 -5.70 3.66 1.29
N ASP A 63 -5.25 2.62 0.60
CA ASP A 63 -5.86 1.30 0.62
C ASP A 63 -5.01 0.34 1.45
N ILE A 64 -5.56 -0.81 1.84
CA ILE A 64 -4.82 -1.91 2.44
C ILE A 64 -5.03 -3.11 1.54
N ASP A 65 -3.94 -3.61 0.97
CA ASP A 65 -3.96 -4.74 0.04
C ASP A 65 -3.37 -5.97 0.72
N PHE A 66 -4.04 -7.11 0.59
CA PHE A 66 -3.52 -8.42 1.00
C PHE A 66 -3.59 -9.42 -0.15
N THR A 67 -2.60 -10.32 -0.20
CA THR A 67 -2.80 -11.64 -0.78
C THR A 67 -3.16 -12.62 0.35
N VAL A 68 -4.27 -13.32 0.19
CA VAL A 68 -4.75 -14.33 1.13
C VAL A 68 -4.26 -15.71 0.69
N VAL A 69 -3.69 -16.48 1.62
CA VAL A 69 -3.11 -17.80 1.35
C VAL A 69 -3.73 -18.84 2.27
N GLY A 70 -4.20 -19.96 1.72
CA GLY A 70 -4.69 -21.10 2.51
C GLY A 70 -6.04 -20.90 3.21
N LEU A 71 -6.78 -19.83 2.88
CA LEU A 71 -8.17 -19.61 3.28
C LEU A 71 -9.03 -19.40 2.05
N ASP A 72 -10.28 -19.86 2.11
CA ASP A 72 -11.30 -19.46 1.15
C ASP A 72 -11.76 -18.01 1.41
N GLU A 73 -12.53 -17.48 0.46
CA GLU A 73 -12.99 -16.09 0.51
C GLU A 73 -13.94 -15.78 1.67
N GLU A 74 -14.75 -16.74 2.09
CA GLU A 74 -15.76 -16.57 3.14
C GLU A 74 -15.08 -16.52 4.51
N THR A 75 -14.23 -17.50 4.79
CA THR A 75 -13.41 -17.55 6.01
C THR A 75 -12.55 -16.29 6.16
N ALA A 76 -11.93 -15.82 5.06
CA ALA A 76 -11.17 -14.58 5.07
C ALA A 76 -12.05 -13.34 5.33
N ALA A 77 -13.25 -13.28 4.75
CA ALA A 77 -14.21 -12.20 4.99
C ALA A 77 -14.70 -12.15 6.44
N GLU A 78 -14.96 -13.31 7.04
CA GLU A 78 -15.33 -13.46 8.45
C GLU A 78 -14.20 -12.97 9.36
N ALA A 79 -12.94 -13.31 9.05
CA ALA A 79 -11.79 -12.84 9.80
C ALA A 79 -11.67 -11.30 9.79
N ILE A 80 -11.82 -10.67 8.61
CA ILE A 80 -11.84 -9.19 8.52
C ILE A 80 -12.99 -8.61 9.34
N SER A 81 -14.18 -9.22 9.26
CA SER A 81 -15.34 -8.77 10.03
C SER A 81 -15.10 -8.87 11.53
N ALA A 82 -14.54 -9.99 12.01
CA ALA A 82 -14.21 -10.19 13.41
C ALA A 82 -13.17 -9.18 13.92
N VAL A 83 -12.13 -8.88 13.12
CA VAL A 83 -11.14 -7.83 13.41
C VAL A 83 -11.83 -6.48 13.58
N VAL A 84 -12.71 -6.10 12.66
CA VAL A 84 -13.41 -4.81 12.74
C VAL A 84 -14.40 -4.78 13.92
N THR A 85 -15.11 -5.87 14.21
CA THR A 85 -15.98 -5.99 15.39
C THR A 85 -15.20 -5.83 16.70
N ALA A 86 -13.95 -6.30 16.77
CA ALA A 86 -13.11 -6.03 17.93
C ALA A 86 -12.80 -4.53 18.07
N MET A 87 -12.50 -3.85 16.97
CA MET A 87 -12.20 -2.41 16.94
C MET A 87 -13.43 -1.54 17.28
N THR A 88 -14.66 -2.00 16.97
CA THR A 88 -15.89 -1.21 17.22
C THR A 88 -16.20 -1.01 18.70
N ARG A 89 -15.53 -1.74 19.60
CA ARG A 89 -15.66 -1.55 21.06
C ARG A 89 -15.19 -0.16 21.52
N GLU A 90 -14.26 0.42 20.78
CA GLU A 90 -13.62 1.69 21.14
C GLU A 90 -13.82 2.78 20.07
N LEU A 91 -14.23 2.39 18.86
CA LEU A 91 -14.28 3.28 17.69
C LEU A 91 -15.61 3.18 16.94
N SER A 92 -16.06 4.32 16.40
CA SER A 92 -17.20 4.38 15.48
C SER A 92 -16.78 3.95 14.08
N ILE A 93 -16.94 2.66 13.77
CA ILE A 93 -16.53 2.05 12.49
C ILE A 93 -17.74 1.40 11.82
N SER A 94 -17.82 1.50 10.50
CA SER A 94 -18.69 0.65 9.68
C SER A 94 -17.87 -0.09 8.62
N LEU A 95 -18.23 -1.35 8.38
CA LEU A 95 -17.63 -2.19 7.35
C LEU A 95 -18.71 -2.54 6.32
N LYS A 96 -18.43 -2.30 5.04
CA LYS A 96 -19.33 -2.67 3.94
C LYS A 96 -18.56 -3.47 2.88
N PRO A 97 -19.03 -4.66 2.49
CA PRO A 97 -18.49 -5.33 1.31
C PRO A 97 -18.80 -4.47 0.07
N VAL A 98 -17.87 -4.43 -0.87
CA VAL A 98 -18.05 -3.79 -2.17
C VAL A 98 -17.57 -4.72 -3.27
N LYS A 99 -18.02 -4.49 -4.51
CA LYS A 99 -17.63 -5.32 -5.65
C LYS A 99 -16.11 -5.25 -5.84
N SER A 100 -15.47 -6.41 -5.87
CA SER A 100 -14.09 -6.58 -6.32
C SER A 100 -14.08 -7.26 -7.68
N LEU A 101 -13.10 -6.92 -8.52
CA LEU A 101 -12.83 -7.61 -9.79
C LEU A 101 -12.09 -8.93 -9.54
N ALA A 102 -11.41 -9.06 -8.41
CA ALA A 102 -10.60 -10.23 -8.07
C ALA A 102 -10.53 -10.43 -6.56
N GLY A 103 -11.42 -11.29 -6.04
CA GLY A 103 -11.48 -11.65 -4.62
C GLY A 103 -12.53 -10.85 -3.85
N ARG A 104 -12.17 -10.41 -2.64
CA ARG A 104 -13.08 -9.67 -1.74
C ARG A 104 -12.57 -8.26 -1.51
N CYS A 105 -13.50 -7.32 -1.36
CA CYS A 105 -13.17 -5.94 -1.04
C CYS A 105 -14.14 -5.40 0.00
N PHE A 106 -13.60 -4.65 0.95
CA PHE A 106 -14.37 -3.96 1.97
C PHE A 106 -14.06 -2.47 2.00
N LYS A 107 -15.07 -1.68 2.32
CA LYS A 107 -14.95 -0.27 2.64
C LYS A 107 -15.14 -0.11 4.15
N MET A 108 -14.04 0.15 4.85
CA MET A 108 -14.03 0.43 6.28
C MET A 108 -14.08 1.94 6.49
N THR A 109 -15.13 2.44 7.16
CA THR A 109 -15.36 3.87 7.35
C THR A 109 -15.33 4.21 8.83
N PHE A 110 -14.46 5.14 9.20
CA PHE A 110 -14.27 5.65 10.56
C PHE A 110 -14.91 7.03 10.70
N THR A 111 -15.69 7.23 11.76
CA THR A 111 -16.16 8.54 12.20
C THR A 111 -15.37 8.93 13.45
N THR A 112 -14.71 10.09 13.43
CA THR A 112 -13.84 10.54 14.52
C THR A 112 -14.00 12.04 14.75
N PRO A 113 -13.93 12.54 16.00
CA PRO A 113 -13.93 13.98 16.27
C PRO A 113 -12.67 14.69 15.72
N LEU A 114 -11.63 13.96 15.32
CA LEU A 114 -10.39 14.53 14.80
C LEU A 114 -10.53 15.15 13.40
N HIS A 115 -11.59 14.80 12.67
CA HIS A 115 -11.82 15.31 11.32
C HIS A 115 -13.32 15.35 11.00
N PRO A 116 -13.84 16.42 10.36
CA PRO A 116 -15.27 16.54 10.10
C PRO A 116 -15.81 15.52 9.10
N GLN A 117 -14.97 15.09 8.15
CA GLN A 117 -15.36 14.06 7.17
C GLN A 117 -14.92 12.68 7.62
N PRO A 118 -15.72 11.63 7.37
CA PRO A 118 -15.34 10.25 7.66
C PRO A 118 -14.06 9.83 6.95
N ILE A 119 -13.23 9.04 7.64
CA ILE A 119 -12.03 8.46 7.06
C ILE A 119 -12.39 7.11 6.46
N VAL A 120 -12.09 6.92 5.19
CA VAL A 120 -12.40 5.69 4.45
C VAL A 120 -11.10 4.96 4.14
N ILE A 121 -11.05 3.68 4.47
CA ILE A 121 -9.97 2.77 4.09
C ILE A 121 -10.59 1.61 3.32
N LYS A 122 -10.07 1.36 2.12
CA LYS A 122 -10.42 0.18 1.33
C LYS A 122 -9.53 -0.98 1.75
N ILE A 123 -10.10 -2.16 1.95
CA ILE A 123 -9.37 -3.40 2.21
C ILE A 123 -9.62 -4.32 1.03
N ASP A 124 -8.58 -4.61 0.25
CA ASP A 124 -8.62 -5.53 -0.89
C ASP A 124 -7.95 -6.86 -0.53
N LEU A 125 -8.65 -7.96 -0.77
CA LEU A 125 -8.19 -9.33 -0.55
C LEU A 125 -8.09 -10.05 -1.91
N SER A 126 -6.88 -10.41 -2.30
CA SER A 126 -6.62 -11.21 -3.50
C SER A 126 -6.33 -12.67 -3.14
N PHE A 127 -6.88 -13.61 -3.91
CA PHE A 127 -6.74 -15.05 -3.66
C PHE A 127 -6.01 -15.80 -4.79
N ARG A 128 -5.60 -15.11 -5.85
CA ARG A 128 -5.17 -15.73 -7.11
C ARG A 128 -3.71 -15.46 -7.51
N ASP A 129 -3.00 -14.63 -6.76
CA ASP A 129 -1.75 -14.04 -7.21
C ASP A 129 -0.60 -14.13 -6.18
N PHE A 130 -0.53 -15.25 -5.47
CA PHE A 130 0.53 -15.50 -4.51
C PHE A 130 1.88 -15.78 -5.17
N LEU A 131 2.89 -14.98 -4.84
CA LEU A 131 4.24 -15.04 -5.43
C LEU A 131 5.29 -15.72 -4.54
N GLY A 132 4.88 -16.29 -3.40
CA GLY A 132 5.75 -17.14 -2.57
C GLY A 132 6.73 -16.41 -1.65
N LYS A 133 7.24 -15.23 -2.01
CA LYS A 133 8.26 -14.52 -1.22
C LYS A 133 7.67 -13.43 -0.32
N PHE A 134 7.64 -13.71 0.98
CA PHE A 134 7.19 -12.80 2.02
C PHE A 134 8.08 -12.92 3.26
N ASP A 135 8.11 -11.85 4.05
CA ASP A 135 8.79 -11.75 5.32
C ASP A 135 7.77 -11.48 6.44
N SER A 136 8.25 -11.44 7.68
CA SER A 136 7.44 -11.04 8.82
C SER A 136 8.21 -10.16 9.81
N ALA A 137 7.59 -9.09 10.26
CA ALA A 137 8.17 -8.12 11.20
C ALA A 137 7.05 -7.33 11.90
N PRO A 138 7.29 -6.72 13.07
CA PRO A 138 6.37 -5.73 13.62
C PRO A 138 6.44 -4.42 12.82
N ILE A 139 5.33 -3.69 12.76
CA ILE A 139 5.35 -2.31 12.22
C ILE A 139 5.95 -1.38 13.26
N GLN A 140 7.00 -0.66 12.88
CA GLN A 140 7.52 0.45 13.66
C GLN A 140 6.65 1.69 13.40
N THR A 141 6.07 2.26 14.45
CA THR A 141 5.17 3.41 14.32
C THR A 141 5.42 4.44 15.41
N THR A 142 5.25 5.71 15.07
CA THR A 142 5.28 6.84 16.02
C THR A 142 3.90 7.15 16.60
N TYR A 143 2.85 6.46 16.12
CA TYR A 143 1.52 6.61 16.68
C TYR A 143 1.41 5.95 18.06
N PRO A 144 0.46 6.40 18.90
CA PRO A 144 0.21 5.80 20.21
C PRO A 144 -0.52 4.46 20.08
N ILE A 145 0.13 3.49 19.43
CA ILE A 145 -0.32 2.12 19.16
C ILE A 145 0.76 1.17 19.64
N LEU A 146 0.40 0.25 20.54
CA LEU A 146 1.30 -0.83 20.91
C LEU A 146 1.31 -1.88 19.78
N PHE A 147 2.40 -1.95 19.03
CA PHE A 147 2.57 -2.90 17.92
C PHE A 147 3.74 -3.84 18.23
N ASN A 148 3.46 -4.98 18.86
CA ASN A 148 4.48 -5.95 19.28
C ASN A 148 4.35 -7.32 18.59
N ARG A 149 3.37 -7.49 17.70
CA ARG A 149 3.17 -8.73 16.94
C ARG A 149 3.69 -8.60 15.52
N LEU A 150 4.05 -9.74 14.96
CA LEU A 150 4.50 -9.81 13.57
C LEU A 150 3.29 -9.68 12.64
N ILE A 151 3.47 -8.91 11.57
CA ILE A 151 2.63 -9.03 10.37
C ILE A 151 3.42 -9.70 9.27
N PHE A 152 2.71 -10.36 8.36
CA PHE A 152 3.30 -11.03 7.20
C PHE A 152 3.13 -10.13 5.99
N TYR A 153 4.19 -9.95 5.20
CA TYR A 153 4.18 -8.98 4.10
C TYR A 153 5.13 -9.36 2.98
N TYR A 154 4.81 -8.93 1.76
CA TYR A 154 5.66 -9.19 0.61
C TYR A 154 7.03 -8.52 0.70
N SER A 155 8.06 -9.26 0.28
CA SER A 155 9.42 -8.73 0.15
C SER A 155 9.46 -7.58 -0.87
N LYS A 156 10.49 -6.74 -0.82
CA LYS A 156 10.65 -5.61 -1.74
C LYS A 156 10.64 -6.06 -3.21
N GLU A 157 11.29 -7.18 -3.52
CA GLU A 157 11.35 -7.75 -4.89
C GLU A 157 9.96 -8.17 -5.38
N THR A 158 9.16 -8.73 -4.48
CA THR A 158 7.80 -9.20 -4.79
C THR A 158 6.87 -8.02 -5.03
N ILE A 159 6.93 -6.99 -4.19
CA ILE A 159 6.16 -5.75 -4.43
C ILE A 159 6.62 -5.07 -5.71
N LEU A 160 7.93 -5.04 -5.99
CA LEU A 160 8.47 -4.50 -7.25
C LEU A 160 7.90 -5.23 -8.47
N ALA A 161 7.85 -6.56 -8.44
CA ALA A 161 7.24 -7.36 -9.51
C ALA A 161 5.76 -7.04 -9.72
N GLU A 162 4.98 -6.89 -8.65
CA GLU A 162 3.57 -6.49 -8.74
C GLU A 162 3.41 -5.07 -9.32
N LYS A 163 4.30 -4.15 -8.96
CA LYS A 163 4.28 -2.77 -9.47
C LYS A 163 4.62 -2.70 -10.95
N ILE A 164 5.56 -3.53 -11.42
CA ILE A 164 5.89 -3.67 -12.84
C ILE A 164 4.68 -4.18 -13.63
N TYR A 165 3.98 -5.20 -13.12
CA TYR A 165 2.74 -5.66 -13.74
C TYR A 165 1.69 -4.54 -13.77
N ALA A 166 1.50 -3.82 -12.65
CA ALA A 166 0.50 -2.76 -12.54
C ALA A 166 0.77 -1.59 -13.50
N ILE A 167 2.00 -1.08 -13.60
CA ILE A 167 2.32 0.09 -14.43
C ILE A 167 2.11 -0.18 -15.93
N LEU A 168 2.23 -1.44 -16.34
CA LEU A 168 1.95 -1.90 -17.70
C LEU A 168 0.44 -2.01 -17.99
N GLY A 169 -0.39 -2.25 -16.97
CA GLY A 169 -1.84 -2.37 -17.10
C GLY A 169 -2.64 -1.07 -16.86
N ARG A 170 -2.06 -0.04 -16.22
CA ARG A 170 -2.77 1.23 -15.92
C ARG A 170 -1.86 2.46 -15.90
N THR A 171 -2.46 3.64 -16.04
CA THR A 171 -1.74 4.94 -15.93
C THR A 171 -1.93 5.53 -14.55
N LYS A 172 -1.09 5.11 -13.58
CA LYS A 172 -1.07 5.63 -12.20
C LYS A 172 0.33 6.06 -11.80
N GLY A 173 0.50 7.36 -11.52
CA GLY A 173 1.78 7.95 -11.13
C GLY A 173 2.38 7.31 -9.89
N ARG A 174 1.54 6.89 -8.94
CA ARG A 174 1.96 6.19 -7.72
C ARG A 174 2.71 4.89 -8.01
N ASP A 175 2.34 4.14 -9.05
CA ASP A 175 3.04 2.90 -9.38
C ASP A 175 4.45 3.20 -9.93
N LEU A 176 4.61 4.24 -10.75
CA LEU A 176 5.91 4.67 -11.25
C LEU A 176 6.82 5.16 -10.10
N TYR A 177 6.26 5.93 -9.17
CA TYR A 177 6.97 6.41 -7.99
C TYR A 177 7.43 5.27 -7.08
N ASP A 178 6.58 4.27 -6.86
CA ASP A 178 6.91 3.11 -6.03
C ASP A 178 8.03 2.27 -6.65
N ILE A 179 8.02 2.07 -7.98
CA ILE A 179 9.10 1.38 -8.70
C ILE A 179 10.42 2.12 -8.47
N TRP A 180 10.43 3.43 -8.65
CA TRP A 180 11.61 4.26 -8.40
C TRP A 180 12.10 4.17 -6.97
N PHE A 181 11.19 4.25 -6.00
CA PHE A 181 11.53 4.16 -4.58
C PHE A 181 12.12 2.79 -4.22
N LEU A 182 11.52 1.69 -4.68
CA LEU A 182 12.04 0.34 -4.41
C LEU A 182 13.43 0.14 -5.03
N LEU A 183 13.65 0.64 -6.25
CA LEU A 183 14.95 0.57 -6.92
C LEU A 183 16.01 1.49 -6.28
N SER A 184 15.61 2.64 -5.72
CA SER A 184 16.54 3.54 -5.01
C SER A 184 17.03 2.92 -3.70
N MET A 185 16.24 2.02 -3.09
CA MET A 185 16.66 1.16 -1.98
C MET A 185 17.48 -0.07 -2.39
N GLN A 186 18.04 -0.07 -3.61
CA GLN A 186 18.86 -1.18 -4.15
C GLN A 186 18.12 -2.53 -4.19
N THR A 187 16.80 -2.51 -4.30
CA THR A 187 16.03 -3.75 -4.48
C THR A 187 16.36 -4.37 -5.83
N PRO A 188 16.82 -5.64 -5.88
CA PRO A 188 17.15 -6.27 -7.15
C PRO A 188 15.88 -6.54 -7.96
N LEU A 189 15.95 -6.27 -9.27
CA LEU A 189 14.90 -6.67 -10.20
C LEU A 189 14.95 -8.19 -10.40
N ASN A 190 14.09 -8.91 -9.69
CA ASN A 190 13.96 -10.36 -9.85
C ASN A 190 13.07 -10.68 -11.06
N ARG A 191 13.68 -10.87 -12.24
CA ARG A 191 12.95 -11.18 -13.49
C ARG A 191 12.05 -12.40 -13.37
N SER A 192 12.47 -13.44 -12.65
CA SER A 192 11.66 -14.64 -12.43
C SER A 192 10.35 -14.34 -11.69
N LEU A 193 10.36 -13.46 -10.67
CA LEU A 193 9.12 -13.04 -9.99
C LEU A 193 8.20 -12.24 -10.91
N VAL A 194 8.77 -11.38 -11.76
CA VAL A 194 8.00 -10.62 -12.75
C VAL A 194 7.33 -11.57 -13.73
N GLU A 195 8.08 -12.49 -14.32
CA GLU A 195 7.57 -13.50 -15.24
C GLU A 195 6.49 -14.35 -14.59
N GLN A 196 6.71 -14.84 -13.37
CA GLN A 196 5.71 -15.57 -12.59
C GLN A 196 4.42 -14.76 -12.40
N LYS A 197 4.51 -13.46 -12.06
CA LYS A 197 3.32 -12.60 -11.91
C LYS A 197 2.52 -12.50 -13.20
N PHE A 198 3.20 -12.37 -14.33
CA PHE A 198 2.56 -12.33 -15.65
C PHE A 198 1.92 -13.68 -15.98
N THR A 199 2.62 -14.80 -15.74
CA THR A 199 2.10 -16.15 -15.98
C THR A 199 0.86 -16.45 -15.15
N LEU A 200 0.81 -16.06 -13.86
CA LEU A 200 -0.37 -16.21 -13.00
C LEU A 200 -1.62 -15.52 -13.56
N LEU A 201 -1.43 -14.54 -14.45
CA LEU A 201 -2.50 -13.77 -15.08
C LEU A 201 -2.62 -14.06 -16.59
N ASN A 202 -2.05 -15.18 -17.05
CA ASN A 202 -2.06 -15.63 -18.45
C ASN A 202 -1.48 -14.61 -19.43
N GLN A 203 -0.45 -13.88 -19.01
CA GLN A 203 0.27 -12.92 -19.84
C GLN A 203 1.76 -13.27 -19.91
N THR A 204 2.46 -12.67 -20.87
CA THR A 204 3.91 -12.79 -21.03
C THR A 204 4.56 -11.45 -20.70
N TYR A 205 5.64 -11.48 -19.93
CA TYR A 205 6.40 -10.28 -19.60
C TYR A 205 7.34 -9.90 -20.75
N GLU A 206 7.25 -8.66 -21.21
CA GLU A 206 8.12 -8.09 -22.25
C GLU A 206 8.90 -6.90 -21.66
N PRO A 207 10.20 -7.05 -21.37
CA PRO A 207 11.00 -5.99 -20.75
C PRO A 207 10.99 -4.67 -21.52
N GLN A 208 10.96 -4.72 -22.86
CA GLN A 208 10.93 -3.52 -23.69
C GLN A 208 9.67 -2.67 -23.45
N LYS A 209 8.50 -3.32 -23.26
CA LYS A 209 7.26 -2.61 -22.94
C LYS A 209 7.36 -1.84 -21.63
N LEU A 210 8.08 -2.36 -20.64
CA LEU A 210 8.31 -1.66 -19.37
C LEU A 210 9.16 -0.40 -19.59
N ILE A 211 10.25 -0.52 -20.35
CA ILE A 211 11.14 0.61 -20.67
C ILE A 211 10.37 1.70 -21.42
N ASP A 212 9.63 1.32 -22.46
CA ASP A 212 8.85 2.25 -23.27
C ASP A 212 7.78 2.94 -22.41
N ARG A 213 7.12 2.17 -21.54
CA ARG A 213 6.09 2.67 -20.61
C ARG A 213 6.62 3.69 -19.62
N ILE A 214 7.80 3.44 -19.05
CA ILE A 214 8.44 4.36 -18.10
C ILE A 214 8.90 5.63 -18.82
N THR A 215 9.56 5.48 -19.97
CA THR A 215 10.10 6.61 -20.74
C THR A 215 8.99 7.54 -21.24
N SER A 216 7.86 6.98 -21.66
CA SER A 216 6.71 7.73 -22.18
C SER A 216 5.68 8.13 -21.11
N PHE A 217 5.95 7.89 -19.82
CA PHE A 217 4.94 8.10 -18.79
C PHE A 217 4.52 9.58 -18.68
N PRO A 218 3.23 9.94 -18.76
CA PRO A 218 2.82 11.34 -18.81
C PRO A 218 3.09 12.09 -17.50
N LEU A 219 3.80 13.23 -17.57
CA LEU A 219 4.09 14.09 -16.42
C LEU A 219 2.82 14.52 -15.68
N ASN A 220 1.79 14.96 -16.41
CA ASN A 220 0.55 15.42 -15.81
C ASN A 220 -0.15 14.31 -15.00
N SER A 221 -0.18 13.09 -15.52
CA SER A 221 -0.72 11.92 -14.82
C SER A 221 0.11 11.57 -13.58
N PHE A 222 1.44 11.73 -13.64
CA PHE A 222 2.31 11.51 -12.50
C PHE A 222 2.07 12.52 -11.37
N VAL A 223 2.10 13.81 -11.70
CA VAL A 223 1.96 14.90 -10.72
C VAL A 223 0.58 14.87 -10.08
N THR A 224 -0.48 14.77 -10.88
CA THR A 224 -1.87 14.80 -10.39
C THR A 224 -2.15 13.62 -9.45
N ASP A 225 -1.66 12.41 -9.77
CA ASP A 225 -1.89 11.21 -8.96
C ASP A 225 -1.09 11.20 -7.65
N LEU A 226 0.10 11.84 -7.61
CA LEU A 226 0.96 11.86 -6.41
C LEU A 226 0.72 13.03 -5.46
N THR A 227 0.29 14.17 -5.99
CA THR A 227 0.09 15.43 -5.24
C THR A 227 -0.59 15.26 -3.87
N PRO A 228 -1.71 14.51 -3.74
CA PRO A 228 -2.40 14.37 -2.45
C PRO A 228 -1.69 13.41 -1.46
N PHE A 229 -0.64 12.71 -1.88
CA PHE A 229 0.04 11.67 -1.10
C PHE A 229 1.47 12.01 -0.69
N VAL A 230 1.98 13.16 -1.08
CA VAL A 230 3.32 13.61 -0.73
C VAL A 230 3.27 14.87 0.11
N ASN A 231 4.30 15.10 0.92
CA ASN A 231 4.46 16.34 1.67
C ASN A 231 4.70 17.54 0.71
N ASP A 232 4.62 18.76 1.23
CA ASP A 232 4.73 19.96 0.40
C ASP A 232 6.09 20.14 -0.28
N GLN A 233 7.19 19.62 0.30
CA GLN A 233 8.53 19.69 -0.29
C GLN A 233 8.65 18.75 -1.49
N ASP A 234 8.22 17.50 -1.33
CA ASP A 234 8.21 16.51 -2.40
C ASP A 234 7.23 16.90 -3.51
N ARG A 235 6.10 17.52 -3.15
CA ARG A 235 5.11 18.05 -4.10
C ARG A 235 5.74 19.04 -5.07
N ALA A 236 6.56 19.97 -4.56
CA ALA A 236 7.25 20.97 -5.38
C ALA A 236 8.26 20.35 -6.37
N ARG A 237 8.75 19.14 -6.07
CA ARG A 237 9.78 18.45 -6.85
C ARG A 237 9.25 17.33 -7.75
N LEU A 238 7.93 17.12 -7.80
CA LEU A 238 7.35 16.00 -8.56
C LEU A 238 7.74 16.01 -10.05
N ALA A 239 7.88 17.20 -10.66
CA ALA A 239 8.33 17.31 -12.05
C ALA A 239 9.81 16.91 -12.24
N GLU A 240 10.68 17.32 -11.31
CA GLU A 240 12.09 16.91 -11.30
C GLU A 240 12.24 15.40 -11.08
N ILE A 241 11.48 14.86 -10.11
CA ILE A 241 11.46 13.42 -9.82
C ILE A 241 10.97 12.65 -11.04
N HIS A 242 9.91 13.11 -11.70
CA HIS A 242 9.42 12.49 -12.93
C HIS A 242 10.51 12.46 -14.00
N HIS A 243 11.16 13.59 -14.27
CA HIS A 243 12.24 13.67 -15.26
C HIS A 243 13.40 12.73 -14.91
N LEU A 244 13.82 12.68 -13.65
CA LEU A 244 14.83 11.75 -13.16
C LEU A 244 14.41 10.30 -13.45
N ILE A 245 13.18 9.93 -13.14
CA ILE A 245 12.67 8.57 -13.32
C ILE A 245 12.66 8.19 -14.81
N THR A 246 12.09 9.04 -15.67
CA THR A 246 11.93 8.71 -17.10
C THR A 246 13.25 8.67 -17.86
N THR A 247 14.31 9.32 -17.36
CA THR A 247 15.63 9.36 -18.01
C THR A 247 16.63 8.35 -17.43
N SER A 248 16.65 8.15 -16.11
CA SER A 248 17.70 7.38 -15.44
C SER A 248 17.29 5.95 -15.07
N LEU A 249 16.00 5.68 -14.95
CA LEU A 249 15.51 4.39 -14.50
C LEU A 249 15.56 3.29 -15.58
N PRO A 250 15.34 3.59 -16.89
CA PRO A 250 15.47 2.58 -17.95
C PRO A 250 16.82 1.86 -17.96
N THR A 251 17.92 2.56 -17.67
CA THR A 251 19.27 1.95 -17.66
C THR A 251 19.48 0.98 -16.50
N ARG A 252 18.67 1.07 -15.43
CA ARG A 252 18.70 0.15 -14.28
C ARG A 252 17.79 -1.06 -14.45
N LEU A 253 16.93 -1.06 -15.47
CA LEU A 253 15.97 -2.13 -15.76
C LEU A 253 16.45 -3.08 -16.88
N LEU A 254 17.50 -2.68 -17.61
CA LEU A 254 18.25 -3.52 -18.55
C LEU A 254 19.15 -4.48 -17.76
#